data_AF-R6HM83-F1
#
_entry.id   AF-R6HM83-F1
#
_cell.length_a   1.000
_cell.length_b   1.000
_cell.length_c   1.000
_cell.angle_alpha   90.00
_cell.angle_beta   90.00
_cell.angle_gamma   90.00
#
_symmetry.space_group_name_H-M   'P 1'
#
loop_
_entity.id
_entity.type
_entity.pdbx_description
1 polymer ?
#
loop_
_entity_poly.entity_id
_entity_poly.type
_entity_poly.pdbx_seq_one_letter_code
_entity_poly.pdbx_strand_id
1 'polypeptide(L)' 'MAVNRFVLNNISYHGAGAIKEMPGEIKRRGYGKALVCSDPDLVSFSVTAKVTDELDA' A
#
# COMPACT_ATOMS: atom_id res chain seq x y z
N MET A 1 16.03 -7.12 -34.35
CA MET A 1 16.17 -7.24 -32.87
C MET A 1 14.80 -7.03 -32.25
N ALA A 2 14.36 -7.92 -31.36
CA ALA A 2 13.09 -7.75 -30.65
C ALA A 2 13.29 -6.84 -29.43
N VAL A 3 12.32 -5.97 -29.15
CA VAL A 3 12.34 -5.07 -27.97
C VAL A 3 11.80 -5.82 -26.75
N ASN A 4 12.53 -5.77 -25.64
CA ASN A 4 12.07 -6.28 -24.35
C ASN A 4 11.40 -5.16 -23.55
N ARG A 5 10.18 -5.40 -23.09
CA ARG A 5 9.41 -4.44 -22.28
C ARG A 5 9.47 -4.81 -20.80
N PHE A 6 9.87 -3.86 -19.97
CA PHE A 6 9.71 -3.91 -18.52
C PHE A 6 8.58 -2.96 -18.09
N VAL A 7 7.65 -3.44 -17.27
CA VAL A 7 6.62 -2.61 -16.63
C VAL A 7 6.94 -2.57 -15.15
N LEU A 8 7.10 -1.36 -14.61
CA LEU A 8 7.48 -1.11 -13.24
C LEU A 8 6.45 -0.22 -12.55
N ASN A 9 6.45 -0.22 -11.23
CA ASN A 9 5.71 0.74 -10.43
C ASN A 9 6.25 2.16 -10.69
N ASN A 10 5.35 3.13 -10.87
CA ASN A 10 5.73 4.54 -11.03
C ASN A 10 6.25 5.14 -9.71
N ILE A 11 5.71 4.66 -8.58
CA ILE A 11 6.09 5.06 -7.22
C ILE A 11 6.26 3.78 -6.40
N SER A 12 7.37 3.67 -5.68
CA SER A 12 7.68 2.56 -4.78
C SER A 12 8.45 3.07 -3.57
N TYR A 13 7.98 2.74 -2.37
CA TYR A 13 8.60 3.13 -1.11
C TYR A 13 9.36 1.95 -0.50
N HIS A 14 10.57 2.18 -0.02
CA HIS A 14 11.47 1.13 0.47
C HIS A 14 12.04 1.50 1.85
N GLY A 15 12.15 0.50 2.74
CA GLY A 15 12.71 0.65 4.08
C GLY A 15 11.67 0.49 5.20
N ALA A 16 12.17 0.31 6.42
CA ALA A 16 11.31 0.23 7.61
C ALA A 16 10.55 1.56 7.79
N GLY A 17 9.23 1.48 7.97
CA GLY A 17 8.37 2.66 8.10
C GLY A 17 7.77 3.19 6.79
N ALA A 18 8.10 2.60 5.64
CA ALA A 18 7.55 2.99 4.33
C ALA A 18 6.01 2.96 4.26
N ILE A 19 5.35 2.16 5.11
CA ILE A 19 3.88 2.10 5.21
C ILE A 19 3.24 3.46 5.52
N LYS A 20 3.95 4.36 6.19
CA LYS A 20 3.46 5.70 6.59
C LYS A 20 3.23 6.65 5.42
N GLU A 21 3.75 6.33 4.23
CA GLU A 21 3.58 7.16 3.04
C GLU A 21 2.23 6.91 2.34
N MET A 22 1.58 5.77 2.63
CA MET A 22 0.34 5.34 1.99
C MET A 22 -0.84 6.33 2.19
N PRO A 23 -1.12 6.89 3.38
CA PRO A 23 -2.20 7.86 3.54
C PRO A 23 -1.99 9.12 2.68
N GLY A 24 -0.73 9.57 2.56
CA GLY A 24 -0.34 10.68 1.70
C GLY A 24 -0.64 10.42 0.22
N GLU A 25 -0.35 9.21 -0.28
CA GLU A 25 -0.67 8.78 -1.64
C GLU A 25 -2.18 8.78 -1.93
N ILE A 26 -2.98 8.26 -1.00
CA ILE A 26 -4.44 8.19 -1.11
C ILE A 26 -5.03 9.61 -1.17
N LYS A 27 -4.59 10.49 -0.27
CA LYS A 27 -5.00 11.90 -0.24
C LYS A 27 -4.59 12.65 -1.50
N ARG A 28 -3.35 12.46 -1.98
CA ARG A 28 -2.84 13.11 -3.20
C ARG A 28 -3.64 12.71 -4.44
N ARG A 29 -4.18 11.49 -4.46
CA ARG A 29 -5.02 10.97 -5.56
C ARG A 29 -6.49 11.35 -5.42
N GLY A 30 -6.91 11.94 -4.31
CA GLY A 30 -8.28 12.38 -4.07
C GLY A 30 -9.25 11.26 -3.69
N TYR A 31 -8.76 10.14 -3.16
CA TYR A 31 -9.62 9.05 -2.70
C TYR A 31 -10.10 9.26 -1.25
N GLY A 32 -11.35 8.89 -0.98
CA GLY A 32 -11.98 9.07 0.35
C GLY A 32 -12.28 7.78 1.11
N LYS A 33 -12.12 6.60 0.49
CA LYS A 33 -12.33 5.30 1.13
C LYS A 33 -11.48 4.24 0.47
N ALA A 34 -10.75 3.47 1.29
CA ALA A 34 -9.98 2.31 0.84
C ALA A 34 -10.74 1.02 1.15
N LEU A 35 -10.63 0.03 0.24
CA LEU A 35 -10.94 -1.36 0.53
C LEU A 35 -9.62 -2.09 0.76
N VAL A 36 -9.38 -2.56 1.97
CA VAL A 36 -8.17 -3.32 2.32
C VAL A 36 -8.43 -4.80 2.04
N CYS A 37 -7.74 -5.35 1.04
CA CYS A 37 -7.80 -6.77 0.71
C CYS A 37 -6.60 -7.50 1.34
N SER A 38 -6.87 -8.51 2.16
CA SER A 38 -5.86 -9.27 2.91
C SER A 38 -6.30 -10.73 3.05
N ASP A 39 -5.38 -11.63 3.41
CA ASP A 39 -5.70 -13.04 3.66
C ASP A 39 -6.09 -13.28 5.15
N PRO A 40 -6.75 -14.41 5.47
CA PRO A 40 -7.19 -14.70 6.84
C PRO A 40 -6.06 -14.71 7.87
N ASP A 41 -4.86 -15.14 7.49
CA ASP A 41 -3.72 -15.26 8.40
C ASP A 41 -3.19 -13.88 8.80
N LEU A 42 -3.01 -12.97 7.84
CA LEU A 42 -2.60 -11.59 8.09
C LEU A 42 -3.62 -10.81 8.92
N VAL A 43 -4.91 -11.14 8.81
CA VAL A 43 -5.94 -10.61 9.69
C VAL A 43 -5.81 -11.19 11.10
N SER A 44 -5.70 -12.52 11.23
CA SER A 44 -5.60 -13.19 12.54
C SER A 44 -4.34 -12.80 13.33
N PHE A 45 -3.21 -12.57 12.65
CA PHE A 45 -1.96 -12.11 13.26
C PHE A 45 -1.88 -10.58 13.45
N SER A 46 -2.98 -9.86 13.18
CA SER A 46 -3.04 -8.39 13.31
C SER A 46 -2.00 -7.66 12.45
N VAL A 47 -1.50 -8.27 11.37
CA VAL A 47 -0.61 -7.59 10.42
C VAL A 47 -1.40 -6.59 9.59
N THR A 48 -2.63 -6.95 9.20
CA THR A 48 -3.55 -6.06 8.49
C THR A 48 -3.87 -4.81 9.31
N ALA A 49 -3.90 -4.92 10.65
CA ALA A 49 -4.12 -3.78 11.54
C ALA A 49 -3.07 -2.68 11.34
N LYS A 50 -1.81 -3.04 11.08
CA LYS A 50 -0.75 -2.05 10.79
C LYS A 50 -1.06 -1.15 9.59
N VAL A 51 -1.87 -1.63 8.64
CA VAL A 51 -2.32 -0.86 7.47
C VAL A 51 -3.54 -0.03 7.83
N THR A 52 -4.56 -0.64 8.47
CA THR A 52 -5.81 0.07 8.80
C THR A 52 -5.58 1.16 9.83
N ASP A 53 -4.72 0.94 10.83
CA ASP A 53 -4.39 1.92 11.85
C ASP A 53 -3.75 3.18 11.24
N GLU A 54 -2.92 3.03 10.20
CA GLU A 54 -2.34 4.16 9.45
C GLU A 54 -3.37 4.87 8.56
N LEU A 55 -4.43 4.17 8.14
CA LEU A 55 -5.51 4.76 7.33
C LEU A 55 -6.58 5.47 8.18
N ASP A 56 -6.71 5.09 9.45
CA ASP A 56 -7.67 5.67 10.40
C ASP A 56 -7.11 6.90 11.16
N ALA A 57 -5.78 7.10 11.15
CA ALA A 57 -5.08 8.22 11.79
C ALA A 57 -5.26 9.57 11.08
#